data_AF-A0AAP6XJK1-F1
#
_entry.id   AF-A0AAP6XJK1-F1
#
_cell.length_a   1.000
_cell.length_b   1.000
_cell.length_c   1.000
_cell.angle_alpha   90.00
_cell.angle_beta   90.00
_cell.angle_gamma   90.00
#
_symmetry.space_group_name_H-M   'P 1'
#
loop_
_entity.id
_entity.type
_entity.pdbx_description
1 polymer ?
#
loop_
_entity_poly.entity_id
_entity_poly.type
_entity_poly.pdbx_seq_one_letter_code
_entity_poly.pdbx_strand_id
1 'polypeptide(L)'
;MTTIETALSLATLVVVTAAIVGGIATMSAYIAAVDIAGAAARAHAMGVDYTPPRGEVTMHESAGLATVTAAVPAPIGTMRATAVFPVEF
;
A
#
# COMPACT_ATOMS: atom_id res chain seq x y z
N MET A 1 24.26 36.98 -11.75
CA MET A 1 23.44 35.80 -11.43
C MET A 1 22.46 36.25 -10.36
N THR A 2 21.22 36.47 -10.76
CA THR A 2 20.19 37.19 -10.01
C THR A 2 19.27 36.25 -9.21
N THR A 3 18.48 36.81 -8.30
CA THR A 3 17.60 36.09 -7.35
C THR A 3 16.61 35.13 -8.04
N ILE A 4 16.24 35.40 -9.30
CA ILE A 4 15.31 34.58 -10.07
C ILE A 4 15.94 33.25 -10.47
N GLU A 5 17.18 33.23 -10.95
CA GLU A 5 17.86 31.97 -11.30
C GLU A 5 18.03 31.07 -10.05
N THR A 6 18.36 31.69 -8.91
CA THR A 6 18.49 30.95 -7.63
C THR A 6 17.14 30.42 -7.15
N ALA A 7 16.06 31.20 -7.29
CA ALA A 7 14.72 30.76 -6.92
C ALA A 7 14.24 29.60 -7.81
N LEU A 8 14.51 29.66 -9.12
CA LEU A 8 14.16 28.60 -10.06
C LEU A 8 14.95 27.31 -9.77
N SER A 9 16.25 27.42 -9.51
CA SER A 9 17.09 26.29 -9.14
C SER A 9 16.59 25.61 -7.86
N LEU A 10 16.27 26.39 -6.83
CA LEU A 10 15.73 25.88 -5.57
C LEU A 10 14.36 25.23 -5.75
N ALA A 11 13.45 25.87 -6.50
CA ALA A 11 12.12 25.32 -6.77
C ALA A 11 12.21 23.98 -7.48
N THR A 12 13.10 23.86 -8.47
CA THR A 12 13.34 22.61 -9.19
C THR A 12 13.84 21.51 -8.25
N LEU A 13 14.80 21.83 -7.39
CA LEU A 13 15.31 20.87 -6.40
C LEU A 13 14.20 20.39 -5.47
N VAL A 14 13.39 21.30 -4.92
CA VAL A 14 12.27 20.97 -4.03
C VAL A 14 11.25 20.06 -4.73
N VAL A 15 10.91 20.35 -5.99
CA VAL A 15 9.98 19.52 -6.77
C VAL A 15 10.53 18.11 -6.97
N VAL A 16 11.80 17.97 -7.34
CA VAL A 16 12.44 16.66 -7.51
C VAL A 16 12.48 15.89 -6.19
N THR A 17 12.84 16.56 -5.08
CA THR A 17 12.83 15.93 -3.76
C THR A 17 11.42 15.47 -3.36
N ALA A 18 10.39 16.30 -3.55
CA ALA A 18 9.02 15.93 -3.26
C ALA A 18 8.55 14.73 -4.10
N ALA A 19 8.94 14.68 -5.38
CA ALA A 19 8.64 13.55 -6.26
C ALA A 19 9.30 12.25 -5.78
N ILE A 20 10.57 12.30 -5.36
CA ILE A 20 11.29 11.13 -4.82
C ILE A 20 10.62 10.63 -3.53
N VAL A 21 10.31 11.52 -2.59
CA VAL A 21 9.64 11.17 -1.34
C VAL A 21 8.26 10.59 -1.61
N GLY A 22 7.49 11.18 -2.51
CA GLY A 22 6.19 10.66 -2.94
C GLY A 22 6.27 9.26 -3.56
N GLY A 23 7.31 9.01 -4.38
CA GLY A 23 7.59 7.70 -4.96
C GLY A 23 7.90 6.65 -3.89
N ILE A 24 8.81 6.95 -2.95
CA ILE A 24 9.16 6.04 -1.85
C ILE A 24 7.94 5.76 -0.96
N ALA A 25 7.18 6.78 -0.59
CA ALA A 25 5.97 6.62 0.21
C ALA A 25 4.93 5.76 -0.51
N THR A 26 4.79 5.89 -1.82
CA THR A 26 3.90 5.04 -2.63
C THR A 26 4.37 3.58 -2.64
N MET A 27 5.66 3.32 -2.83
CA MET A 27 6.21 1.96 -2.74
C MET A 27 6.04 1.36 -1.33
N SER A 28 6.21 2.17 -0.28
CA SER A 28 5.98 1.72 1.09
C SER A 28 4.52 1.31 1.34
N ALA A 29 3.56 2.03 0.74
CA ALA A 29 2.14 1.68 0.81
C ALA A 29 1.84 0.35 0.08
N TYR A 30 2.53 0.06 -1.03
CA TYR A 30 2.41 -1.22 -1.71
C TYR A 30 2.96 -2.37 -0.86
N ILE A 31 4.14 -2.21 -0.26
CA ILE A 31 4.71 -3.22 0.65
C ILE A 31 3.77 -3.46 1.84
N ALA A 32 3.21 -2.39 2.41
CA ALA A 32 2.21 -2.50 3.48
C ALA A 32 0.96 -3.24 3.01
N ALA A 33 0.47 -3.01 1.79
CA ALA A 33 -0.66 -3.76 1.24
C ALA A 33 -0.35 -5.26 1.14
N VAL A 34 0.85 -5.65 0.70
CA VAL A 34 1.27 -7.06 0.62
C VAL A 34 1.29 -7.71 2.01
N ASP A 35 1.89 -7.03 2.99
CA ASP A 35 1.96 -7.52 4.37
C ASP A 35 0.56 -7.65 4.98
N ILE A 36 -0.29 -6.62 4.85
CA ILE A 36 -1.67 -6.62 5.33
C ILE A 36 -2.48 -7.75 4.69
N ALA A 37 -2.36 -7.97 3.37
CA ALA A 37 -3.08 -9.04 2.69
C ALA A 37 -2.67 -10.42 3.23
N GLY A 38 -1.37 -10.65 3.45
CA GLY A 38 -0.85 -11.89 4.03
C GLY A 38 -1.18 -12.07 5.51
N ALA A 39 -1.22 -10.98 6.29
CA ALA A 39 -1.59 -11.02 7.70
C ALA A 39 -3.08 -11.31 7.88
N ALA A 40 -3.94 -10.61 7.12
CA ALA A 40 -5.38 -10.84 7.11
C ALA A 40 -5.72 -12.26 6.65
N ALA A 41 -5.00 -12.78 5.65
CA ALA A 41 -5.10 -14.16 5.21
C ALA A 41 -4.89 -15.17 6.34
N ARG A 42 -3.77 -15.01 7.05
CA ARG A 42 -3.39 -15.87 8.16
C ARG A 42 -4.39 -15.76 9.32
N ALA A 43 -4.82 -14.55 9.65
CA ALA A 43 -5.79 -14.31 10.72
C ALA A 43 -7.12 -15.01 10.41
N HIS A 44 -7.59 -14.93 9.16
CA HIS A 44 -8.78 -15.63 8.73
C HIS A 44 -8.63 -17.16 8.83
N ALA A 45 -7.51 -17.73 8.40
CA ALA A 45 -7.25 -19.16 8.56
C ALA A 45 -7.21 -19.62 10.04
N MET A 46 -6.93 -18.71 10.97
CA MET A 46 -6.99 -18.96 12.41
C MET A 46 -8.37 -18.67 13.02
N GLY A 47 -9.34 -18.18 12.23
CA GLY A 47 -10.65 -17.75 12.72
C GLY A 47 -10.60 -16.50 13.61
N VAL A 48 -9.59 -15.64 13.44
CA VAL A 48 -9.37 -14.42 14.24
C VAL A 48 -9.72 -13.17 13.43
N ASP A 49 -10.44 -12.24 14.07
CA ASP A 49 -10.73 -10.93 13.48
C ASP A 49 -9.43 -10.14 13.22
N TYR A 50 -9.35 -9.53 12.05
CA TYR A 50 -8.21 -8.71 11.65
C TYR A 50 -8.66 -7.29 11.27
N THR A 51 -8.08 -6.29 11.93
CA THR A 51 -8.25 -4.87 11.57
C THR A 51 -6.92 -4.35 11.02
N PRO A 52 -6.88 -3.88 9.75
CA PRO A 52 -5.66 -3.31 9.19
C PRO A 52 -5.30 -2.01 9.93
N PRO A 53 -4.01 -1.75 10.22
CA PRO A 53 -3.59 -0.49 10.82
C PRO A 53 -3.78 0.71 9.88
N ARG A 54 -3.88 0.45 8.57
CA ARG A 54 -4.10 1.46 7.53
C ARG A 54 -4.77 0.83 6.31
N GLY A 55 -5.68 1.58 5.68
CA GLY A 55 -6.35 1.15 4.47
C GLY A 55 -7.51 0.21 4.76
N GLU A 56 -7.94 -0.51 3.73
CA GLU A 56 -9.09 -1.41 3.79
C GLU A 56 -8.69 -2.81 3.34
N VAL A 57 -9.37 -3.82 3.88
CA VAL A 57 -9.21 -5.21 3.48
C VAL A 57 -10.56 -5.74 3.05
N THR A 58 -10.60 -6.37 1.88
CA THR A 58 -11.77 -7.06 1.34
C THR A 58 -11.44 -8.52 1.15
N MET A 59 -12.36 -9.38 1.55
CA MET A 59 -12.18 -10.82 1.50
C MET A 59 -13.28 -11.48 0.68
N HIS A 60 -12.91 -12.45 -0.14
CA HIS A 60 -13.84 -13.28 -0.90
C HIS A 60 -13.39 -14.73 -0.88
N GLU A 61 -14.24 -15.61 -0.37
CA GLU A 61 -14.06 -17.06 -0.46
C GLU A 61 -14.80 -17.63 -1.66
N SER A 62 -14.14 -18.50 -2.41
CA SER A 62 -14.74 -19.23 -3.53
C SER A 62 -13.96 -20.52 -3.81
N ALA A 63 -14.68 -21.62 -4.04
CA ALA A 63 -14.10 -22.92 -4.41
C ALA A 63 -13.01 -23.44 -3.44
N GLY A 64 -13.16 -23.20 -2.13
CA GLY A 64 -12.18 -23.62 -1.13
C GLY A 64 -10.91 -22.76 -1.09
N LEU A 65 -10.91 -21.61 -1.79
CA LEU A 65 -9.85 -20.61 -1.74
C LEU A 65 -10.39 -19.31 -1.17
N ALA A 66 -9.67 -18.75 -0.21
CA ALA A 66 -9.87 -17.40 0.28
C ALA A 66 -8.97 -16.44 -0.50
N THR A 67 -9.57 -15.39 -1.06
CA THR A 67 -8.89 -14.30 -1.74
C THR A 67 -9.02 -13.05 -0.88
N VAL A 68 -7.90 -12.56 -0.36
CA VAL A 68 -7.85 -11.31 0.41
C VAL A 68 -7.14 -10.25 -0.39
N THR A 69 -7.78 -9.11 -0.54
CA THR A 69 -7.21 -7.93 -1.18
C THR A 69 -7.11 -6.80 -0.16
N ALA A 70 -5.90 -6.28 0.03
CA ALA A 70 -5.64 -5.09 0.82
C ALA A 70 -5.51 -3.87 -0.11
N ALA A 71 -6.06 -2.73 0.32
CA ALA A 71 -6.00 -1.47 -0.39
C ALA A 71 -5.50 -0.36 0.55
N VAL A 72 -4.31 0.18 0.27
CA VAL A 72 -3.65 1.18 1.10
C VAL A 72 -3.54 2.51 0.33
N PRO A 73 -4.14 3.61 0.84
CA PRO A 73 -4.01 4.93 0.22
C PRO A 73 -2.55 5.40 0.21
N ALA A 74 -2.09 5.90 -0.93
CA ALA A 74 -0.74 6.41 -1.14
C ALA A 74 -0.77 7.86 -1.65
N PRO A 75 0.36 8.58 -1.63
CA PRO A 75 0.45 9.90 -2.26
C PRO A 75 0.08 9.87 -3.75
N ILE A 76 0.36 8.75 -4.42
CA ILE A 76 0.02 8.53 -5.82
C ILE A 76 -0.93 7.33 -5.91
N GLY A 77 -2.23 7.59 -5.84
CA GLY A 77 -3.28 6.58 -5.98
C GLY A 77 -3.47 5.67 -4.76
N THR A 78 -4.07 4.49 -4.97
CA THR A 78 -4.26 3.47 -3.93
C THR A 78 -3.50 2.22 -4.34
N MET A 79 -2.61 1.75 -3.48
CA MET A 79 -1.85 0.53 -3.71
C MET A 79 -2.68 -0.67 -3.29
N ARG A 80 -2.72 -1.70 -4.14
CA ARG A 80 -3.49 -2.91 -3.88
C ARG A 80 -2.59 -4.13 -3.98
N ALA A 81 -2.79 -5.09 -3.08
CA ALA A 81 -2.14 -6.39 -3.13
C ALA A 81 -3.14 -7.47 -2.75
N THR A 82 -3.02 -8.62 -3.40
CA THR A 82 -3.94 -9.76 -3.23
C THR A 82 -3.15 -10.98 -2.80
N ALA A 83 -3.62 -11.64 -1.75
CA ALA A 83 -3.16 -12.94 -1.31
C ALA A 83 -4.28 -13.97 -1.54
N VAL A 84 -3.92 -15.16 -2.03
CA VAL A 84 -4.84 -16.28 -2.22
C VAL A 84 -4.33 -17.48 -1.45
N PHE A 85 -5.19 -18.13 -0.67
CA PHE A 85 -4.81 -19.21 0.23
C PHE A 85 -5.96 -20.23 0.34
N PRO A 86 -5.64 -21.52 0.49
CA PRO A 86 -6.64 -22.54 0.72
C PRO A 86 -7.28 -22.35 2.10
N VAL A 87 -8.59 -22.56 2.17
CA VAL A 87 -9.31 -22.68 3.44
C VAL A 87 -9.52 -24.17 3.71
N GLU A 88 -8.89 -24.67 4.76
CA GLU A 88 -9.13 -26.02 5.27
C GLU A 88 -10.21 -25.89 6.35
N PHE A 89 -11.32 -26.63 6.18
CA PHE A 89 -12.47 -26.62 7.10
C PHE A 89 -12.15 -27.29 8.44
#